data_AF-A0A3F3Q567-F1
#
_entry.id   AF-A0A3F3Q567-F1
#
_cell.length_a   1.000
_cell.length_b   1.000
_cell.length_c   1.000
_cell.angle_alpha   90.00
_cell.angle_beta   90.00
_cell.angle_gamma   90.00
#
_symmetry.space_group_name_H-M   'P 1'
#
loop_
_entity.id
_entity.type
_entity.pdbx_description
1 polymer ?
#
loop_
_entity_poly.entity_id
_entity_poly.type
_entity_poly.pdbx_seq_one_letter_code
_entity_poly.pdbx_strand_id
1 'polypeptide(L)'
;MGKSRSATVCIAYMLSRQPSALTPESALDIIRQNRPLCEPNPGFMEQLSVYHQMGCPDDVTSHPLYSRWLYRREVEESVACGRAPELKSVLFEDEQPRQSQEPAGRMTEIKCRKCRRKLATTQFIIPHTSQKNARASTADCAHVFLHPLTWMRPSLFPGTDSESSGSPYGAPPEDAPLSGRLTCPNSSCGANIGKFAWQGMQCSCGEWVVPAIGLAKARVDISERVNIIRGPGNLPAAMGIRLPPGMRSNPADESNGRGNL
;
A
#
# COMPACT_ATOMS: atom_id res chain seq x y z
N MET A 1 37.36 10.27 -14.42
CA MET A 1 37.24 8.79 -14.51
C MET A 1 36.08 8.32 -15.39
N GLY A 2 34.96 9.05 -15.52
CA GLY A 2 33.94 8.72 -16.53
C GLY A 2 33.25 7.37 -16.30
N LYS A 3 33.15 6.93 -15.03
CA LYS A 3 32.76 5.56 -14.63
C LYS A 3 31.33 5.49 -14.06
N SER A 4 31.04 6.32 -13.06
CA SER A 4 29.82 6.24 -12.27
C SER A 4 28.91 7.47 -12.51
N ARG A 5 29.14 8.60 -11.82
CA ARG A 5 28.33 9.84 -11.94
C ARG A 5 27.99 10.27 -13.38
N SER A 6 28.99 10.36 -14.27
CA SER A 6 28.77 10.77 -15.66
C SER A 6 27.98 9.71 -16.44
N ALA A 7 28.22 8.42 -16.19
CA ALA A 7 27.48 7.34 -16.83
C ALA A 7 26.02 7.36 -16.39
N THR A 8 25.74 7.63 -15.11
CA THR A 8 24.38 7.79 -14.58
C THR A 8 23.62 8.90 -15.31
N VAL A 9 24.23 10.07 -15.52
CA VAL A 9 23.59 11.17 -16.25
C VAL A 9 23.33 10.80 -17.72
N CYS A 10 24.29 10.14 -18.38
CA CYS A 10 24.08 9.65 -19.75
C CYS A 10 22.93 8.64 -19.84
N ILE A 11 22.83 7.70 -18.88
CA ILE A 11 21.74 6.72 -18.82
C ILE A 11 20.40 7.44 -18.63
N ALA A 12 20.30 8.36 -17.67
CA ALA A 12 19.08 9.14 -17.44
C ALA A 12 18.63 9.89 -18.70
N TYR A 13 19.57 10.47 -19.44
CA TYR A 13 19.28 11.12 -20.72
C TYR A 13 18.77 10.13 -21.78
N MET A 14 19.40 8.95 -21.92
CA MET A 14 18.93 7.94 -22.85
C MET A 14 17.51 7.45 -22.51
N LEU A 15 17.23 7.24 -21.22
CA LEU A 15 15.92 6.85 -20.72
C LEU A 15 14.85 7.90 -21.00
N SER A 16 15.13 9.19 -20.75
CA SER A 16 14.17 10.27 -21.03
C SER A 16 13.91 10.46 -22.53
N ARG A 17 14.85 10.04 -23.40
CA ARG A 17 14.65 10.04 -24.85
C ARG A 17 13.83 8.86 -25.36
N GLN A 18 13.92 7.71 -24.72
CA GLN A 18 13.30 6.46 -25.17
C GLN A 18 12.74 5.63 -23.99
N PRO A 19 11.79 6.17 -23.21
CA PRO A 19 11.37 5.57 -21.95
C PRO A 19 10.73 4.18 -22.11
N SER A 20 10.07 3.92 -23.24
CA SER A 20 9.46 2.62 -23.53
C SER A 20 10.41 1.58 -24.13
N ALA A 21 11.58 1.99 -24.64
CA ALA A 21 12.50 1.11 -25.36
C ALA A 21 13.72 0.70 -24.55
N LEU A 22 14.11 1.50 -23.55
CA LEU A 22 15.31 1.30 -22.75
C LEU A 22 14.96 1.07 -21.28
N THR A 23 15.75 0.22 -20.62
CA THR A 23 15.81 0.09 -19.17
C THR A 23 17.16 0.61 -18.68
N PRO A 24 17.34 0.90 -17.38
CA PRO A 24 18.64 1.31 -16.85
C PRO A 24 19.79 0.36 -17.23
N GLU A 25 19.52 -0.95 -17.24
CA GLU A 25 20.47 -2.00 -17.60
C GLU A 25 20.80 -1.98 -19.09
N SER A 26 19.77 -1.92 -19.96
CA SER A 26 20.02 -1.92 -21.41
C SER A 26 20.71 -0.64 -21.88
N ALA A 27 20.40 0.50 -21.25
CA ALA A 27 21.11 1.77 -21.48
C ALA A 27 22.58 1.70 -21.02
N LEU A 28 22.86 1.06 -19.87
CA LEU A 28 24.22 0.83 -19.41
C LEU A 28 25.00 -0.07 -20.37
N ASP A 29 24.39 -1.13 -20.89
CA ASP A 29 25.02 -2.05 -21.84
C ASP A 29 25.40 -1.34 -23.15
N ILE A 30 24.55 -0.45 -23.66
CA ILE A 30 24.87 0.39 -24.84
C ILE A 30 26.10 1.26 -24.57
N ILE A 31 26.17 1.90 -23.40
CA ILE A 31 27.33 2.74 -23.04
C ILE A 31 28.61 1.88 -22.93
N ARG A 32 28.50 0.67 -22.38
CA ARG A 32 29.63 -0.25 -22.19
C ARG A 32 30.25 -0.73 -23.50
N GLN A 33 29.51 -0.72 -24.61
CA GLN A 33 30.06 -1.03 -25.95
C GLN A 33 31.23 -0.11 -26.33
N ASN A 34 31.17 1.17 -25.96
CA ASN A 34 32.23 2.15 -26.23
C ASN A 34 33.09 2.47 -25.01
N ARG A 35 32.57 2.24 -23.80
CA ARG A 35 33.26 2.51 -22.54
C ARG A 35 33.06 1.35 -21.54
N PRO A 36 33.82 0.25 -21.66
CA PRO A 36 33.64 -0.96 -20.84
C PRO A 36 33.77 -0.72 -19.33
N LEU A 37 34.50 0.31 -18.92
CA LEU A 37 34.72 0.69 -17.52
C LEU A 37 33.51 1.40 -16.87
N CYS A 38 32.43 1.68 -17.62
CA CYS A 38 31.23 2.30 -17.08
C CYS A 38 30.52 1.37 -16.09
N GLU A 39 30.28 1.90 -14.90
CA GLU A 39 29.70 1.19 -13.77
C GLU A 39 29.18 2.24 -12.78
N PRO A 40 27.92 2.70 -12.96
CA PRO A 40 27.19 3.39 -11.92
C PRO A 40 27.22 2.57 -10.62
N ASN A 41 27.24 3.25 -9.47
CA ASN A 41 27.17 2.53 -8.21
C ASN A 41 25.74 1.98 -8.01
N PRO A 42 25.53 1.00 -7.10
CA PRO A 42 24.22 0.41 -6.89
C PRO A 42 23.13 1.44 -6.55
N GLY A 43 23.45 2.47 -5.76
CA GLY A 43 22.50 3.54 -5.41
C GLY A 43 22.06 4.37 -6.63
N PHE A 44 22.97 4.66 -7.56
CA PHE A 44 22.63 5.33 -8.81
C PHE A 44 21.79 4.43 -9.72
N MET A 45 22.05 3.13 -9.77
CA MET A 45 21.20 2.19 -10.53
C MET A 45 19.78 2.12 -9.95
N GLU A 46 19.66 2.14 -8.62
CA GLU A 46 18.37 2.21 -7.95
C GLU A 46 17.62 3.51 -8.28
N GLN A 47 18.30 4.66 -8.20
CA GLN A 47 17.74 5.96 -8.60
C GLN A 47 17.26 5.97 -10.06
N LEU A 48 18.05 5.40 -10.97
CA LEU A 48 17.67 5.27 -12.39
C LEU A 48 16.46 4.34 -12.58
N SER A 49 16.36 3.28 -11.78
CA SER A 49 15.21 2.38 -11.79
C SER A 49 13.93 3.08 -11.34
N VAL A 50 14.01 3.88 -10.27
CA VAL A 50 12.89 4.71 -9.81
C VAL A 50 12.52 5.74 -10.87
N TYR A 51 13.50 6.46 -11.45
CA TYR A 51 13.28 7.42 -12.53
C TYR A 51 12.56 6.81 -13.74
N HIS A 52 13.00 5.61 -14.16
CA HIS A 52 12.39 4.87 -15.26
C HIS A 52 10.96 4.43 -14.96
N GLN A 53 10.71 3.89 -13.77
CA GLN A 53 9.36 3.47 -13.32
C GLN A 53 8.36 4.63 -13.28
N MET A 54 8.83 5.85 -13.03
CA MET A 54 8.00 7.07 -13.08
C MET A 54 7.71 7.55 -14.51
N GLY A 55 8.26 6.89 -15.53
CA GLY A 55 8.12 7.31 -16.92
C GLY A 55 9.07 8.44 -17.32
N CYS A 56 10.16 8.64 -16.58
CA CYS A 56 11.16 9.68 -16.83
C CYS A 56 10.58 11.11 -16.86
N PRO A 57 9.83 11.55 -15.83
CA PRO A 57 9.22 12.88 -15.82
C PRO A 57 10.28 13.99 -15.64
N ASP A 58 9.94 15.22 -16.04
CA ASP A 58 10.79 16.39 -15.78
C ASP A 58 10.78 16.76 -14.28
N ASP A 59 9.61 16.68 -13.63
CA ASP A 59 9.47 16.85 -12.18
C ASP A 59 9.36 15.49 -11.48
N VAL A 60 10.44 15.12 -10.82
CA VAL A 60 10.53 13.90 -10.02
C VAL A 60 9.98 14.11 -8.60
N THR A 61 10.04 15.34 -8.08
CA THR A 61 9.84 15.61 -6.65
C THR A 61 8.39 15.50 -6.21
N SER A 62 7.45 15.79 -7.11
CA SER A 62 6.01 15.63 -6.85
C SER A 62 5.50 14.21 -7.08
N HIS A 63 6.31 13.32 -7.64
CA HIS A 63 5.85 11.99 -8.04
C HIS A 63 5.71 11.05 -6.83
N PRO A 64 4.55 10.38 -6.62
CA PRO A 64 4.32 9.54 -5.43
C PRO A 64 5.35 8.41 -5.22
N LEU A 65 5.82 7.79 -6.31
CA LEU A 65 6.86 6.76 -6.24
C LEU A 65 8.18 7.31 -5.69
N TYR A 66 8.55 8.54 -6.05
CA TYR A 66 9.77 9.17 -5.53
C TYR A 66 9.64 9.49 -4.04
N SER A 67 8.50 10.06 -3.62
CA SER A 67 8.21 10.32 -2.21
C SER A 67 8.25 9.04 -1.37
N ARG A 68 7.70 7.94 -1.88
CA ARG A 68 7.77 6.62 -1.22
C ARG A 68 9.20 6.09 -1.14
N TRP A 69 9.99 6.28 -2.19
CA TRP A 69 11.40 5.88 -2.21
C TRP A 69 12.23 6.65 -1.18
N LEU A 70 12.08 7.98 -1.14
CA LEU A 70 12.73 8.83 -0.13
C LEU A 70 12.35 8.42 1.30
N TYR A 71 11.05 8.22 1.55
CA TYR A 71 10.56 7.75 2.83
C TYR A 71 11.22 6.44 3.26
N ARG A 72 11.27 5.45 2.37
CA ARG A 72 11.90 4.15 2.67
C ARG A 72 13.37 4.32 3.07
N ARG A 73 14.12 5.13 2.33
CA ARG A 73 15.54 5.39 2.59
C ARG A 73 15.75 6.03 3.96
N GLU A 74 14.94 7.04 4.29
CA GLU A 74 15.01 7.73 5.58
C GLU A 74 14.68 6.80 6.76
N VAL A 75 13.70 5.90 6.58
CA VAL A 75 13.39 4.85 7.57
C VAL A 75 14.58 3.91 7.74
N GLU A 76 15.16 3.42 6.65
CA GLU A 76 16.32 2.53 6.70
C GLU A 76 17.52 3.18 7.42
N GLU A 77 17.81 4.44 7.12
CA GLU A 77 18.90 5.19 7.75
C GLU A 77 18.66 5.42 9.24
N SER A 78 17.44 5.82 9.61
CA SER A 78 17.04 5.98 11.02
C SER A 78 17.18 4.67 11.79
N VAL A 79 16.67 3.58 11.21
CA VAL A 79 16.71 2.23 11.78
C VAL A 79 18.14 1.71 11.90
N ALA A 80 19.01 1.99 10.92
CA ALA A 80 20.42 1.62 10.97
C ALA A 80 21.16 2.28 12.15
N CYS A 81 20.68 3.44 12.59
CA CYS A 81 21.18 4.14 13.78
C CYS A 81 20.47 3.72 15.07
N GLY A 82 19.58 2.71 15.03
CA GLY A 82 18.79 2.25 16.18
C GLY A 82 17.68 3.22 16.60
N ARG A 83 17.27 4.14 15.73
CA ARG A 83 16.23 5.15 15.99
C ARG A 83 15.00 4.94 15.11
N ALA A 84 13.86 5.43 15.59
CA ALA A 84 12.66 5.53 14.77
C ALA A 84 12.80 6.71 13.78
N PRO A 85 12.17 6.66 12.60
CA PRO A 85 12.10 7.79 11.69
C PRO A 85 11.41 8.99 12.34
N GLU A 86 11.73 10.21 11.94
CA GLU A 86 11.04 11.42 12.41
C GLU A 86 9.64 11.52 11.79
N LEU A 87 8.65 12.12 12.49
CA LEU A 87 7.26 12.21 11.99
C LEU A 87 7.17 12.81 10.57
N LYS A 88 7.92 13.88 10.29
CA LYS A 88 7.94 14.56 8.98
C LYS A 88 8.52 13.70 7.85
N SER A 89 9.28 12.66 8.18
CA SER A 89 9.83 11.75 7.19
C SER A 89 8.85 10.65 6.78
N VAL A 90 7.85 10.36 7.61
CA VAL A 90 6.91 9.27 7.36
C VAL A 90 5.85 9.68 6.36
N LEU A 91 5.78 8.93 5.25
CA LEU A 91 4.73 9.06 4.27
C LEU A 91 3.49 8.26 4.70
N PHE A 92 2.41 8.97 5.04
CA PHE A 92 1.11 8.35 5.30
C PHE A 92 0.37 8.14 3.98
N GLU A 93 0.11 6.87 3.65
CA GLU A 93 -0.40 6.49 2.33
C GLU A 93 -1.82 6.99 2.07
N ASP A 94 -2.60 7.25 3.13
CA ASP A 94 -3.95 7.81 3.04
C ASP A 94 -4.00 9.35 2.84
N GLU A 95 -2.88 10.06 3.01
CA GLU A 95 -2.76 11.50 2.76
C GLU A 95 -2.39 11.80 1.29
N GLN A 96 -1.98 10.79 0.51
CA GLN A 96 -1.60 10.99 -0.89
C GLN A 96 -2.81 11.35 -1.77
N PRO A 97 -2.63 12.25 -2.76
CA PRO A 97 -3.70 12.64 -3.67
C PRO A 97 -4.19 11.42 -4.47
N ARG A 98 -5.47 11.06 -4.29
CA ARG A 98 -6.08 9.94 -5.00
C ARG A 98 -6.20 10.27 -6.49
N GLN A 99 -5.66 9.42 -7.35
CA GLN A 99 -6.16 9.32 -8.72
C GLN A 99 -7.55 8.65 -8.63
N SER A 100 -8.57 9.31 -9.16
CA SER A 100 -10.01 9.07 -8.95
C SER A 100 -10.57 7.72 -9.45
N GLN A 101 -9.75 6.68 -9.59
CA GLN A 101 -10.18 5.37 -10.04
C GLN A 101 -10.31 4.44 -8.83
N GLU A 102 -11.53 4.32 -8.30
CA GLU A 102 -11.88 3.17 -7.47
C GLU A 102 -11.64 1.92 -8.32
N PRO A 103 -10.70 1.02 -7.94
CA PRO A 103 -10.36 -0.11 -8.77
C PRO A 103 -11.61 -0.99 -8.92
N ALA A 104 -12.07 -1.16 -10.16
CA ALA A 104 -13.10 -2.14 -10.47
C ALA A 104 -12.55 -3.53 -10.12
N GLY A 105 -13.11 -4.19 -9.09
CA GLY A 105 -12.59 -5.48 -8.64
C GLY A 105 -12.92 -5.84 -7.19
N ARG A 106 -12.18 -6.84 -6.69
CA ARG A 106 -12.25 -7.32 -5.30
C ARG A 106 -11.48 -6.37 -4.40
N MET A 107 -12.18 -5.79 -3.43
CA MET A 107 -11.66 -4.89 -2.42
C MET A 107 -11.73 -5.59 -1.06
N THR A 108 -10.57 -5.93 -0.51
CA THR A 108 -10.40 -6.38 0.86
C THR A 108 -10.57 -5.20 1.80
N GLU A 109 -11.44 -5.35 2.79
CA GLU A 109 -11.69 -4.38 3.86
C GLU A 109 -11.31 -5.01 5.19
N ILE A 110 -10.53 -4.28 5.99
CA ILE A 110 -10.07 -4.71 7.31
C ILE A 110 -10.75 -3.86 8.38
N LYS A 111 -11.39 -4.51 9.35
CA LYS A 111 -12.11 -3.87 10.45
C LYS A 111 -11.61 -4.34 11.80
N CYS A 112 -11.69 -3.50 12.81
CA CYS A 112 -11.47 -3.92 14.19
C CYS A 112 -12.50 -4.98 14.59
N ARG A 113 -12.07 -6.09 15.19
CA ARG A 113 -12.97 -7.18 15.60
C ARG A 113 -13.90 -6.79 16.77
N LYS A 114 -13.46 -5.87 17.64
CA LYS A 114 -14.24 -5.45 18.83
C LYS A 114 -15.34 -4.44 18.49
N CYS A 115 -15.05 -3.41 17.69
CA CYS A 115 -15.98 -2.31 17.41
C CYS A 115 -16.38 -2.16 15.94
N ARG A 116 -15.88 -3.04 15.05
CA ARG A 116 -16.16 -3.05 13.60
C ARG A 116 -15.77 -1.77 12.84
N ARG A 117 -15.01 -0.86 13.48
CA ARG A 117 -14.40 0.32 12.84
C ARG A 117 -13.48 -0.11 11.69
N LYS A 118 -13.64 0.48 10.52
CA LYS A 118 -12.76 0.28 9.35
C LYS A 118 -11.35 0.80 9.64
N LEU A 119 -10.34 -0.01 9.38
CA LEU A 119 -8.93 0.27 9.65
C LEU A 119 -8.13 0.46 8.34
N ALA A 120 -8.34 -0.39 7.34
CA ALA A 120 -7.62 -0.34 6.07
C ALA A 120 -8.39 -1.03 4.94
N THR A 121 -7.91 -0.84 3.71
CA THR A 121 -8.44 -1.41 2.46
C THR A 121 -7.30 -1.99 1.63
N THR A 122 -7.59 -2.76 0.56
CA THR A 122 -6.57 -3.47 -0.25
C THR A 122 -5.36 -2.63 -0.63
N GLN A 123 -5.57 -1.37 -1.04
CA GLN A 123 -4.52 -0.48 -1.52
C GLN A 123 -3.44 -0.17 -0.46
N PHE A 124 -3.76 -0.33 0.82
CA PHE A 124 -2.85 -0.05 1.92
C PHE A 124 -2.13 -1.31 2.41
N ILE A 125 -2.44 -2.48 1.85
CA ILE A 125 -1.85 -3.77 2.26
C ILE A 125 -0.52 -3.96 1.56
N ILE A 126 0.53 -4.23 2.33
CA ILE A 126 1.83 -4.62 1.79
C ILE A 126 1.81 -6.13 1.51
N PRO A 127 1.88 -6.55 0.24
CA PRO A 127 1.94 -7.95 -0.10
C PRO A 127 3.29 -8.53 0.33
N HIS A 128 3.26 -9.76 0.83
CA HIS A 128 4.43 -10.55 1.18
C HIS A 128 4.10 -12.02 0.90
N THR A 129 5.08 -12.81 0.53
CA THR A 129 4.89 -14.21 0.11
C THR A 129 5.82 -15.13 0.88
N SER A 130 5.49 -16.42 0.94
CA SER A 130 6.44 -17.36 1.51
C SER A 130 7.58 -17.62 0.53
N GLN A 131 8.81 -17.46 0.99
CA GLN A 131 10.03 -17.83 0.26
C GLN A 131 10.00 -19.29 -0.24
N LYS A 132 9.24 -20.18 0.43
CA LYS A 132 9.13 -21.60 0.07
C LYS A 132 8.05 -21.92 -0.96
N ASN A 133 7.08 -21.02 -1.18
CA ASN A 133 5.97 -21.23 -2.10
C ASN A 133 5.50 -19.89 -2.64
N ALA A 134 5.89 -19.55 -3.87
CA ALA A 134 5.41 -18.34 -4.59
C ALA A 134 3.88 -18.32 -4.81
N ARG A 135 3.18 -19.45 -4.57
CA ARG A 135 1.72 -19.56 -4.59
C ARG A 135 1.04 -19.35 -3.22
N ALA A 136 1.80 -19.35 -2.12
CA ALA A 136 1.26 -19.09 -0.78
C ALA A 136 1.04 -17.58 -0.63
N SER A 137 -0.23 -17.19 -0.64
CA SER A 137 -0.64 -15.79 -0.51
C SER A 137 -0.50 -15.31 0.93
N THR A 138 -0.56 -14.00 1.13
CA THR A 138 -0.69 -13.37 2.45
C THR A 138 -1.86 -13.90 3.29
N ALA A 139 -2.77 -14.70 2.71
CA ALA A 139 -3.99 -15.23 3.32
C ALA A 139 -3.73 -16.12 4.54
N ASP A 140 -2.60 -16.84 4.60
CA ASP A 140 -2.30 -17.74 5.73
C ASP A 140 -1.41 -17.11 6.81
N CYS A 141 -0.97 -15.87 6.60
CA CYS A 141 -0.06 -15.20 7.54
C CYS A 141 -0.79 -14.74 8.82
N ALA A 142 -0.14 -14.79 9.98
CA ALA A 142 -0.75 -14.34 11.24
C ALA A 142 -1.00 -12.82 11.29
N HIS A 143 -0.25 -12.06 10.49
CA HIS A 143 -0.33 -10.61 10.42
C HIS A 143 -0.64 -10.15 8.99
N VAL A 144 -1.36 -9.04 8.88
CA VAL A 144 -1.51 -8.27 7.65
C VAL A 144 -0.68 -7.01 7.81
N PHE A 145 0.32 -6.83 6.96
CA PHE A 145 1.16 -5.63 6.98
C PHE A 145 0.53 -4.52 6.16
N LEU A 146 0.64 -3.30 6.66
CA LEU A 146 0.09 -2.11 6.05
C LEU A 146 1.17 -1.06 5.83
N HIS A 147 0.96 -0.20 4.85
CA HIS A 147 1.61 1.11 4.83
C HIS A 147 1.19 1.93 6.06
N PRO A 148 2.02 2.89 6.52
CA PRO A 148 1.61 3.82 7.56
C PRO A 148 0.33 4.56 7.16
N LEU A 149 -0.65 4.58 8.07
CA LEU A 149 -1.91 5.30 7.88
C LEU A 149 -2.07 6.35 8.97
N THR A 150 -2.75 7.45 8.65
CA THR A 150 -2.86 8.62 9.52
C THR A 150 -3.40 8.27 10.91
N TRP A 151 -4.35 7.34 11.00
CA TRP A 151 -4.92 6.90 12.28
C TRP A 151 -3.90 6.20 13.20
N MET A 152 -2.77 5.73 12.67
CA MET A 152 -1.71 5.09 13.45
C MET A 152 -0.76 6.11 14.09
N ARG A 153 -0.80 7.38 13.67
CA ARG A 153 0.10 8.45 14.12
C ARG A 153 0.24 8.51 15.66
N PRO A 154 -0.84 8.44 16.48
CA PRO A 154 -0.68 8.48 17.93
C PRO A 154 0.06 7.27 18.53
N SER A 155 0.05 6.12 17.86
CA SER A 155 0.81 4.93 18.28
C SER A 155 2.26 4.97 17.81
N LEU A 156 2.52 5.52 16.62
CA LEU A 156 3.85 5.61 16.02
C LEU A 156 4.67 6.77 16.60
N PHE A 157 3.98 7.86 16.95
CA PHE A 157 4.53 9.15 17.38
C PHE A 157 3.74 9.68 18.58
N PRO A 158 3.87 9.04 19.76
CA PRO A 158 3.19 9.53 20.95
C PRO A 158 3.71 10.93 21.32
N GLY A 159 2.81 11.83 21.73
CA GLY A 159 3.18 13.16 22.22
C GLY A 159 3.31 14.26 21.17
N THR A 160 3.17 13.95 19.87
CA THR A 160 3.25 14.96 18.79
C THR A 160 1.99 15.80 18.61
N ASP A 161 0.87 15.38 19.20
CA ASP A 161 -0.45 16.03 19.04
C ASP A 161 -0.63 17.21 20.02
N SER A 162 0.36 17.47 20.86
CA SER A 162 0.37 18.60 21.78
C SER A 162 0.99 19.80 21.08
N GLU A 163 0.14 20.68 20.51
CA GLU A 163 0.50 22.02 20.00
C GLU A 163 1.17 22.96 21.06
N SER A 164 1.56 22.43 22.22
CA SER A 164 2.06 23.16 23.38
C SER A 164 3.52 22.84 23.75
N SER A 165 4.31 22.22 22.86
CA SER A 165 5.78 22.13 23.04
C SER A 165 6.53 23.39 22.57
N GLY A 166 5.88 24.56 22.64
CA GLY A 166 6.52 25.88 22.52
C GLY A 166 7.30 26.31 23.76
N SER A 167 7.88 25.38 24.52
CA SER A 167 8.77 25.72 25.63
C SER A 167 10.20 25.86 25.09
N PRO A 168 10.83 27.06 25.15
CA PRO A 168 12.23 27.25 24.77
C PRO A 168 13.22 26.52 25.69
N TYR A 169 12.72 25.88 26.76
CA TYR A 169 13.48 25.05 27.70
C TYR A 169 12.85 23.65 27.88
N GLY A 170 12.06 23.18 26.90
CA GLY A 170 11.50 21.84 26.90
C GLY A 170 12.60 20.79 26.77
N ALA A 171 12.46 19.67 27.48
CA ALA A 171 13.29 18.49 27.25
C ALA A 171 13.30 18.14 25.75
N PRO A 172 14.41 17.58 25.22
CA PRO A 172 14.45 17.13 23.83
C PRO A 172 13.21 16.28 23.54
N PRO A 173 12.55 16.44 22.37
CA PRO A 173 11.45 15.56 22.00
C PRO A 173 11.94 14.13 22.17
N GLU A 174 11.26 13.34 23.02
CA GLU A 174 11.62 11.94 23.18
C GLU A 174 11.55 11.27 21.82
N ASP A 175 12.62 10.57 21.44
CA ASP A 175 12.69 9.86 20.17
C ASP A 175 11.47 8.94 20.05
N ALA A 176 10.87 8.90 18.86
CA ALA A 176 9.72 8.05 18.62
C ALA A 176 10.07 6.58 18.95
N PRO A 177 9.12 5.80 19.51
CA PRO A 177 9.37 4.44 19.89
C PRO A 177 9.75 3.60 18.68
N LEU A 178 10.78 2.79 18.87
CA LEU A 178 11.33 1.94 17.83
C LEU A 178 10.37 0.80 17.41
N SER A 179 9.60 0.31 18.38
CA SER A 179 8.52 -0.67 18.20
C SER A 179 7.44 -0.46 19.26
N GLY A 180 6.24 -0.95 19.00
CA GLY A 180 5.12 -0.74 19.92
C GLY A 180 3.84 -1.45 19.51
N ARG A 181 2.75 -1.15 20.23
CA ARG A 181 1.41 -1.72 20.00
C ARG A 181 0.58 -0.78 19.14
N LEU A 182 -0.26 -1.33 18.27
CA LEU A 182 -1.27 -0.58 17.54
C LEU A 182 -2.62 -0.75 18.23
N THR A 183 -3.22 0.38 18.60
CA THR A 183 -4.55 0.43 19.23
C THR A 183 -5.62 0.89 18.24
N CYS A 184 -6.83 0.40 18.41
CA CYS A 184 -7.97 0.84 17.61
C CYS A 184 -8.19 2.35 17.78
N PRO A 185 -8.33 3.13 16.69
CA PRO A 185 -8.50 4.58 16.76
C PRO A 185 -9.88 5.02 17.28
N ASN A 186 -10.81 4.09 17.48
CA ASN A 186 -12.06 4.39 18.16
C ASN A 186 -11.79 4.54 19.67
N SER A 187 -11.95 5.75 20.20
CA SER A 187 -11.72 6.11 21.61
C SER A 187 -12.50 5.25 22.61
N SER A 188 -13.72 4.84 22.25
CA SER A 188 -14.52 3.92 23.07
C SER A 188 -14.02 2.46 23.05
N CYS A 189 -13.23 2.08 22.04
CA CYS A 189 -12.79 0.71 21.84
C CYS A 189 -11.43 0.43 22.50
N GLY A 190 -10.42 1.24 22.16
CA GLY A 190 -9.04 1.14 22.65
C GLY A 190 -8.35 -0.22 22.49
N ALA A 191 -8.95 -1.16 21.74
CA ALA A 191 -8.44 -2.54 21.68
C ALA A 191 -7.08 -2.60 20.99
N ASN A 192 -6.19 -3.46 21.49
CA ASN A 192 -4.97 -3.83 20.78
C ASN A 192 -5.34 -4.65 19.52
N ILE A 193 -4.99 -4.11 18.36
CA ILE A 193 -5.28 -4.67 17.03
C ILE A 193 -4.03 -5.14 16.30
N GLY A 194 -2.83 -4.87 16.82
CA GLY A 194 -1.59 -5.17 16.12
C GLY A 194 -0.36 -4.61 16.81
N LYS A 195 0.74 -4.55 16.05
CA LYS A 195 2.02 -4.02 16.51
C LYS A 195 2.78 -3.37 15.35
N PHE A 196 3.73 -2.52 15.69
CA PHE A 196 4.68 -1.97 14.74
C PHE A 196 6.11 -2.19 15.22
N ALA A 197 7.05 -2.26 14.28
CA ALA A 197 8.49 -2.28 14.51
C ALA A 197 9.20 -1.63 13.30
N TRP A 198 9.91 -0.54 13.53
CA TRP A 198 10.63 0.17 12.47
C TRP A 198 11.79 -0.66 11.91
N GLN A 199 12.43 -1.49 12.73
CA GLN A 199 13.47 -2.49 12.34
C GLN A 199 12.93 -3.58 11.42
N GLY A 200 11.61 -3.66 11.32
CA GLY A 200 10.93 -4.77 10.71
C GLY A 200 10.69 -5.93 11.66
N MET A 201 10.04 -6.95 11.12
CA MET A 201 9.77 -8.20 11.81
C MET A 201 9.66 -9.34 10.80
N GLN A 202 10.00 -10.55 11.24
CA GLN A 202 9.77 -11.74 10.45
C GLN A 202 8.27 -12.11 10.47
N CYS A 203 7.69 -12.27 9.29
CA CYS A 203 6.35 -12.82 9.14
C CYS A 203 6.36 -14.35 9.32
N SER A 204 5.21 -14.94 9.65
CA SER A 204 5.03 -16.40 9.70
C SER A 204 5.32 -17.10 8.38
N CYS A 205 5.30 -16.39 7.24
CA CYS A 205 5.71 -16.94 5.95
C CYS A 205 7.24 -17.02 5.75
N GLY A 206 8.02 -16.41 6.65
CA GLY A 206 9.49 -16.32 6.61
C GLY A 206 10.04 -15.00 6.07
N GLU A 207 9.22 -14.17 5.41
CA GLU A 207 9.66 -12.88 4.84
C GLU A 207 9.90 -11.84 5.94
N TRP A 208 11.00 -11.08 5.80
CA TRP A 208 11.33 -9.96 6.67
C TRP A 208 10.70 -8.68 6.11
N VAL A 209 9.75 -8.09 6.83
CA VAL A 209 9.02 -6.90 6.37
C VAL A 209 9.54 -5.67 7.09
N VAL A 210 9.95 -4.64 6.34
CA VAL A 210 10.46 -3.35 6.87
C VAL A 210 9.81 -2.18 6.10
N PRO A 211 9.25 -1.17 6.79
CA PRO A 211 8.90 -1.19 8.21
C PRO A 211 7.77 -2.19 8.46
N ALA A 212 7.78 -2.82 9.64
CA ALA A 212 6.75 -3.78 10.01
C ALA A 212 5.61 -3.08 10.74
N ILE A 213 4.52 -2.77 10.05
CA ILE A 213 3.28 -2.25 10.66
C ILE A 213 2.18 -3.29 10.43
N GLY A 214 1.99 -4.17 11.41
CA GLY A 214 1.19 -5.40 11.25
C GLY A 214 -0.07 -5.41 12.11
N LEU A 215 -1.22 -5.61 11.47
CA LEU A 215 -2.47 -5.96 12.14
C LEU A 215 -2.54 -7.46 12.39
N ALA A 216 -2.85 -7.87 13.63
CA ALA A 216 -2.98 -9.27 13.99
C ALA A 216 -4.32 -9.81 13.49
N LYS A 217 -4.33 -10.83 12.62
CA LYS A 217 -5.57 -11.39 12.04
C LYS A 217 -6.57 -11.86 13.09
N ALA A 218 -6.09 -12.36 14.22
CA ALA A 218 -6.97 -12.76 15.33
C ALA A 218 -7.77 -11.59 15.96
N ARG A 219 -7.32 -10.34 15.77
CA ARG A 219 -7.89 -9.12 16.36
C ARG A 219 -8.63 -8.23 15.35
N VAL A 220 -8.67 -8.63 14.08
CA VAL A 220 -9.34 -7.90 13.00
C VAL A 220 -10.24 -8.83 12.18
N ASP A 221 -11.26 -8.26 11.57
CA ASP A 221 -12.10 -8.96 10.61
C ASP A 221 -11.70 -8.53 9.20
N ILE A 222 -11.48 -9.50 8.32
CA ILE A 222 -11.10 -9.28 6.93
C ILE A 222 -12.27 -9.75 6.06
N SER A 223 -12.78 -8.88 5.19
CA SER A 223 -13.87 -9.20 4.28
C SER A 223 -13.55 -8.74 2.86
N GLU A 224 -13.82 -9.58 1.87
CA GLU A 224 -13.79 -9.19 0.46
C GLU A 224 -15.11 -8.55 0.06
N ARG A 225 -15.06 -7.36 -0.53
CA ARG A 225 -16.18 -6.69 -1.18
C ARG A 225 -15.95 -6.70 -2.68
N VAL A 226 -16.95 -7.07 -3.47
CA VAL A 226 -16.90 -6.92 -4.92
C VAL A 226 -17.56 -5.60 -5.27
N ASN A 227 -16.81 -4.64 -5.81
CA ASN A 227 -17.38 -3.39 -6.26
C ASN A 227 -17.98 -3.62 -7.65
N ILE A 228 -19.25 -4.00 -7.70
CA ILE A 228 -19.99 -4.12 -8.97
C ILE A 228 -20.40 -2.70 -9.35
N ILE A 229 -19.73 -2.11 -10.34
CA ILE A 229 -20.17 -0.85 -10.97
C ILE A 229 -21.53 -1.15 -11.61
N ARG A 230 -22.62 -0.78 -10.93
CA ARG A 230 -23.97 -0.82 -11.50
C ARG A 230 -24.05 0.30 -12.53
N GLY A 231 -23.88 -0.05 -13.80
CA GLY A 231 -24.32 0.82 -14.90
C GLY A 231 -25.83 1.09 -14.78
N PRO A 232 -26.32 2.23 -15.28
CA PRO A 232 -27.75 2.51 -15.32
C PRO A 232 -28.40 1.50 -16.29
N GLY A 233 -28.96 0.41 -15.76
CA GLY A 233 -29.67 -0.59 -16.56
C GLY A 233 -29.64 -2.03 -16.06
N ASN A 234 -28.77 -2.40 -15.12
CA ASN A 234 -28.70 -3.79 -14.64
C ASN A 234 -29.28 -3.94 -13.23
N LEU A 235 -30.59 -4.18 -13.15
CA LEU A 235 -31.21 -4.78 -11.97
C LEU A 235 -30.65 -6.21 -11.83
N PRO A 236 -30.13 -6.63 -10.66
CA PRO A 236 -29.75 -8.01 -10.47
C PRO A 236 -31.00 -8.88 -10.55
N ALA A 237 -30.96 -9.93 -11.38
CA ALA A 237 -31.90 -11.04 -11.28
C ALA A 237 -31.97 -11.47 -9.80
N ALA A 238 -33.19 -11.41 -9.25
CA ALA A 238 -33.47 -11.54 -7.83
C ALA A 238 -32.78 -12.77 -7.23
N MET A 239 -31.71 -12.55 -6.47
CA MET A 239 -31.15 -13.60 -5.63
C MET A 239 -32.10 -13.81 -4.44
N GLY A 240 -32.91 -14.86 -4.52
CA GLY A 240 -33.29 -15.68 -3.36
C GLY A 240 -34.15 -15.09 -2.25
N ILE A 241 -34.84 -13.96 -2.44
CA ILE A 241 -35.84 -13.49 -1.47
C ILE A 241 -37.16 -14.23 -1.77
N ARG A 242 -37.59 -15.13 -0.88
CA ARG A 242 -38.92 -15.73 -0.96
C ARG A 242 -39.97 -14.62 -0.80
N LEU A 243 -40.72 -14.36 -1.87
CA LEU A 243 -41.85 -13.42 -1.84
C LEU A 243 -42.93 -13.91 -0.84
N PRO A 244 -43.56 -12.99 -0.08
CA PRO A 244 -44.70 -13.31 0.78
C PRO A 244 -45.90 -13.81 -0.06
N PRO A 245 -46.83 -14.58 0.56
CA PRO A 245 -47.84 -15.37 -0.17
C PRO A 245 -48.81 -14.58 -1.07
N GLY A 246 -48.90 -13.25 -0.94
CA GLY A 246 -49.84 -12.41 -1.69
C GLY A 246 -49.37 -11.86 -3.04
N MET A 247 -48.14 -12.15 -3.48
CA MET A 247 -47.57 -11.57 -4.72
C MET A 247 -47.13 -12.61 -5.76
N ARG A 248 -47.64 -13.84 -5.71
CA ARG A 248 -47.43 -14.83 -6.78
C ARG A 248 -48.50 -14.66 -7.85
N SER A 249 -48.10 -14.36 -9.08
CA SER A 249 -48.99 -14.40 -10.25
C SER A 249 -49.36 -15.85 -10.57
N ASN A 250 -50.66 -16.08 -10.80
CA ASN A 250 -51.24 -17.40 -11.07
C ASN A 250 -51.14 -17.72 -12.58
N PRO A 251 -50.64 -18.90 -13.01
CA PRO A 251 -50.61 -19.26 -14.42
C PRO A 251 -51.80 -20.17 -14.76
N ALA A 252 -52.89 -19.56 -15.24
CA ALA A 252 -53.98 -20.18 -16.01
C ALA A 252 -54.71 -18.99 -16.63
N ASP A 253 -54.76 -18.81 -17.95
CA ASP A 253 -55.65 -19.57 -18.81
C ASP A 253 -55.30 -19.27 -20.29
N GLU A 254 -54.81 -20.27 -21.04
CA GLU A 254 -54.88 -20.27 -22.50
C GLU A 254 -55.25 -21.69 -22.94
N SER A 255 -56.55 -22.00 -22.93
CA SER A 255 -57.11 -23.16 -23.61
C SER A 255 -57.85 -22.75 -24.88
N ASN A 256 -57.27 -23.16 -26.02
CA ASN A 256 -57.90 -23.61 -27.27
C ASN A 256 -59.27 -23.03 -27.70
N GLY A 257 -59.27 -22.40 -28.88
CA GLY A 257 -60.45 -22.29 -29.74
C GLY A 257 -60.09 -22.50 -31.22
N ARG A 258 -60.30 -23.72 -31.73
CA ARG A 258 -60.42 -24.02 -33.18
C ARG A 258 -61.89 -24.32 -33.48
N GLY A 259 -62.46 -23.71 -34.52
CA GLY A 259 -63.74 -24.12 -35.10
C GLY A 259 -64.32 -23.13 -36.11
N ASN A 260 -64.30 -23.50 -37.39
CA ASN A 260 -64.93 -22.83 -38.53
C ASN A 260 -66.47 -22.79 -38.43
N LEU A 261 -67.07 -21.72 -38.95
CA LEU A 261 -68.11 -21.72 -40.00
C LEU A 261 -68.30 -20.28 -40.52
#